data_AF-A0AA94EYD3-F1
#
_entry.id   AF-A0AA94EYD3-F1
#
_cell.length_a   1.000
_cell.length_b   1.000
_cell.length_c   1.000
_cell.angle_alpha   90.00
_cell.angle_beta   90.00
_cell.angle_gamma   90.00
#
_symmetry.space_group_name_H-M   'P 1'
#
loop_
_entity.id
_entity.type
_entity.pdbx_description
1 polymer ?
#
loop_
_entity_poly.entity_id
_entity_poly.type
_entity_poly.pdbx_seq_one_letter_code
_entity_poly.pdbx_strand_id
1 'polypeptide(L)'
;MLDLQNQIEDFIEAENRDFLFKVGDKTYKPIEKLKLSISYQYLLNDNSEFSFKNIEFSKKASQFIKNKTDYQIYFEKISEICNLEYSFFKEETKKFIIISSPNKELKAQACNILKIKPNELDRIPQLFIEIKLYTNKKNNRAPRIFGFIGHLNILHILFYDPFHKIYSKTSSK
;
A
#
# COMPACT_ATOMS: atom_id res chain seq x y z
N MET A 1 -23.81 -3.34 10.54
CA MET A 1 -22.82 -3.00 9.50
C MET A 1 -22.67 -1.49 9.33
N LEU A 2 -23.76 -0.73 9.14
CA LEU A 2 -23.72 0.75 9.18
C LEU A 2 -23.15 1.30 10.50
N ASP A 3 -23.52 0.66 11.61
CA ASP A 3 -23.13 1.10 12.96
C ASP A 3 -21.62 1.01 13.22
N LEU A 4 -20.93 -0.03 12.73
CA LEU A 4 -19.49 -0.15 12.86
C LEU A 4 -18.74 0.89 12.01
N GLN A 5 -19.30 1.22 10.84
CA GLN A 5 -18.69 2.21 9.96
C GLN A 5 -18.81 3.62 10.55
N ASN A 6 -20.00 3.98 11.05
CA ASN A 6 -20.20 5.25 11.74
C ASN A 6 -19.33 5.32 13.01
N GLN A 7 -19.21 4.22 13.77
CA GLN A 7 -18.32 4.17 14.93
C GLN A 7 -16.83 4.32 14.57
N ILE A 8 -16.41 3.80 13.41
CA ILE A 8 -15.04 3.99 12.92
C ILE A 8 -14.84 5.45 12.49
N GLU A 9 -15.80 6.03 11.77
CA GLU A 9 -15.76 7.42 11.30
C GLU A 9 -15.79 8.43 12.46
N ASP A 10 -16.72 8.29 13.40
CA ASP A 10 -16.86 9.14 14.59
C ASP A 10 -15.61 9.08 15.49
N PHE A 11 -14.97 7.91 15.60
CA PHE A 11 -13.76 7.74 16.40
C PHE A 11 -12.53 8.34 15.72
N ILE A 12 -12.42 8.24 14.39
CA ILE A 12 -11.38 8.91 13.59
C ILE A 12 -11.46 10.43 13.79
N GLU A 13 -12.68 10.98 13.80
CA GLU A 13 -12.93 12.40 13.97
C GLU A 13 -12.65 12.91 15.40
N ALA A 14 -13.01 12.13 16.43
CA ALA A 14 -12.88 12.54 17.84
C ALA A 14 -11.43 12.50 18.37
N GLU A 15 -10.62 11.52 17.99
CA GLU A 15 -9.30 11.30 18.60
C GLU A 15 -8.15 11.94 17.81
N ASN A 16 -8.39 12.49 16.61
CA ASN A 16 -7.37 13.04 15.71
C ASN A 16 -6.19 12.05 15.50
N ARG A 17 -6.50 10.75 15.60
CA ARG A 17 -5.56 9.63 15.60
C ARG A 17 -6.01 8.59 14.58
N ASP A 18 -5.44 8.74 13.41
CA ASP A 18 -5.53 7.78 12.33
C ASP A 18 -4.85 6.45 12.73
N PHE A 19 -5.62 5.35 12.75
CA PHE A 19 -5.15 3.97 12.54
C PHE A 19 -4.34 3.23 13.63
N LEU A 20 -4.80 3.13 14.86
CA LEU A 20 -4.34 2.05 15.76
C LEU A 20 -5.52 1.20 16.26
N PHE A 21 -6.30 0.68 15.32
CA PHE A 21 -7.34 -0.30 15.62
C PHE A 21 -6.71 -1.69 15.84
N LYS A 22 -6.03 -1.87 16.97
CA LYS A 22 -6.03 -3.17 17.68
C LYS A 22 -7.22 -3.12 18.63
N VAL A 23 -8.45 -3.36 18.15
CA VAL A 23 -9.59 -3.48 19.07
C VAL A 23 -9.48 -4.80 19.80
N GLY A 24 -8.84 -4.73 20.97
CA GLY A 24 -8.37 -5.90 21.69
C GLY A 24 -7.52 -6.80 20.79
N ASP A 25 -7.22 -7.99 21.26
CA ASP A 25 -6.44 -8.98 20.51
C ASP A 25 -7.18 -9.58 19.28
N LYS A 26 -8.19 -8.89 18.73
CA LYS A 26 -9.03 -9.39 17.65
C LYS A 26 -8.60 -8.81 16.30
N THR A 27 -8.16 -9.70 15.41
CA THR A 27 -7.98 -9.42 13.99
C THR A 27 -9.33 -9.53 13.25
N TYR A 28 -9.67 -8.49 12.49
CA TYR A 28 -10.86 -8.48 11.65
C TYR A 28 -10.51 -8.90 10.24
N LYS A 29 -11.36 -9.74 9.64
CA LYS A 29 -11.25 -10.07 8.22
C LYS A 29 -11.63 -8.87 7.36
N PRO A 30 -11.06 -8.74 6.15
CA PRO A 30 -11.57 -7.82 5.15
C PRO A 30 -13.05 -8.10 4.83
N ILE A 31 -13.80 -7.04 4.56
CA ILE A 31 -15.23 -7.05 4.27
C ILE A 31 -15.39 -6.87 2.76
N GLU A 32 -15.85 -7.92 2.08
CA GLU A 32 -15.89 -8.03 0.61
C GLU A 32 -16.55 -6.85 -0.12
N LYS A 33 -17.64 -6.31 0.45
CA LYS A 33 -18.47 -5.26 -0.16
C LYS A 33 -18.08 -3.85 0.26
N LEU A 34 -16.99 -3.68 1.00
CA LEU A 34 -16.51 -2.37 1.40
C LEU A 34 -15.35 -1.91 0.52
N LYS A 35 -15.31 -0.61 0.29
CA LYS A 35 -14.19 0.08 -0.35
C LYS A 35 -12.95 0.06 0.53
N LEU A 36 -11.79 0.35 -0.06
CA LEU A 36 -10.55 0.45 0.72
C LEU A 36 -10.40 1.85 1.32
N SER A 37 -9.99 1.89 2.58
CA SER A 37 -9.45 3.11 3.20
C SER A 37 -7.92 3.07 3.07
N ILE A 38 -7.28 4.21 2.86
CA ILE A 38 -5.81 4.27 2.82
C ILE A 38 -5.25 4.69 4.17
N SER A 39 -4.18 4.02 4.60
CA SER A 39 -3.38 4.44 5.75
C SER A 39 -2.00 4.91 5.28
N TYR A 40 -1.69 6.16 5.63
CA TYR A 40 -0.39 6.78 5.35
C TYR A 40 0.59 6.69 6.55
N GLN A 41 0.29 5.89 7.57
CA GLN A 41 1.14 5.79 8.77
C GLN A 41 2.60 5.42 8.47
N TYR A 42 2.86 4.66 7.41
CA TYR A 42 4.22 4.34 6.96
C TYR A 42 5.05 5.60 6.64
N LEU A 43 4.41 6.70 6.19
CA LEU A 43 5.08 7.96 5.96
C LEU A 43 5.80 8.41 7.22
N LEU A 44 5.26 8.16 8.42
CA LEU A 44 5.85 8.62 9.67
C LEU A 44 7.12 7.87 10.09
N ASN A 45 7.36 6.68 9.54
CA ASN A 45 8.42 5.77 10.03
C ASN A 45 9.52 5.46 9.00
N ASP A 46 9.38 5.91 7.74
CA ASP A 46 10.30 5.52 6.66
C ASP A 46 11.35 6.59 6.31
N ASN A 47 12.62 6.29 6.65
CA ASN A 47 13.82 7.05 6.28
C ASN A 47 14.63 6.37 5.17
N SER A 48 14.09 5.37 4.48
CA SER A 48 14.79 4.66 3.40
C SER A 48 14.90 5.49 2.13
N GLU A 49 15.81 5.11 1.22
CA GLU A 49 15.87 5.71 -0.12
C GLU A 49 14.59 5.47 -0.94
N PHE A 50 13.75 4.52 -0.52
CA PHE A 50 12.45 4.16 -1.10
C PHE A 50 11.27 4.87 -0.42
N SER A 51 11.57 5.81 0.50
CA SER A 51 10.57 6.58 1.21
C SER A 51 9.77 7.46 0.26
N PHE A 52 8.46 7.41 0.41
CA PHE A 52 7.53 8.31 -0.27
C PHE A 52 7.72 9.78 0.13
N LYS A 53 8.44 10.05 1.22
CA LYS A 53 8.85 11.41 1.63
C LYS A 53 10.03 11.93 0.82
N ASN A 54 10.67 11.10 -0.01
CA ASN A 54 11.79 11.55 -0.83
C ASN A 54 11.34 12.72 -1.72
N ILE A 55 12.00 13.87 -1.57
CA ILE A 55 11.64 15.11 -2.28
C ILE A 55 11.68 14.93 -3.80
N GLU A 56 12.52 14.03 -4.28
CA GLU A 56 12.62 13.68 -5.70
C GLU A 56 11.30 13.11 -6.21
N PHE A 57 10.52 12.37 -5.41
CA PHE A 57 9.26 11.79 -5.87
C PHE A 57 8.23 12.86 -6.29
N SER A 58 8.13 13.93 -5.52
CA SER A 58 7.22 15.05 -5.82
C SER A 58 7.66 15.88 -7.04
N LYS A 59 8.96 15.95 -7.28
CA LYS A 59 9.57 16.76 -8.36
C LYS A 59 9.79 15.98 -9.65
N LYS A 60 9.76 14.64 -9.59
CA LYS A 60 10.05 13.78 -10.73
C LYS A 60 8.91 13.83 -11.72
N ALA A 61 9.15 14.53 -12.83
CA ALA A 61 8.25 14.51 -13.97
C ALA A 61 8.13 13.09 -14.51
N SER A 62 6.89 12.71 -14.85
CA SER A 62 6.61 11.47 -15.55
C SER A 62 7.33 11.47 -16.89
N GLN A 63 8.01 10.37 -17.17
CA GLN A 63 8.63 10.18 -18.48
C GLN A 63 7.61 9.87 -19.60
N PHE A 64 6.32 9.75 -19.27
CA PHE A 64 5.26 9.37 -20.18
C PHE A 64 4.10 10.38 -20.23
N ILE A 65 3.60 10.82 -19.07
CA ILE A 65 2.45 11.72 -19.02
C ILE A 65 2.96 13.17 -18.94
N LYS A 66 2.82 13.89 -20.05
CA LYS A 66 3.23 15.30 -20.12
C LYS A 66 2.57 16.11 -19.01
N ASN A 67 3.36 16.97 -18.37
CA ASN A 67 2.93 17.84 -17.27
C ASN A 67 2.39 17.11 -16.02
N LYS A 68 2.66 15.81 -15.84
CA LYS A 68 2.41 15.12 -14.58
C LYS A 68 3.68 14.65 -13.91
N THR A 69 3.69 14.65 -12.59
CA THR A 69 4.74 14.02 -11.78
C THR A 69 4.35 12.59 -11.40
N ASP A 70 5.33 11.76 -11.04
CA ASP A 70 5.06 10.41 -10.53
C ASP A 70 4.15 10.45 -9.29
N TYR A 71 4.26 11.51 -8.49
CA TYR A 71 3.39 11.79 -7.34
C TYR A 71 1.93 11.95 -7.76
N GLN A 72 1.64 12.79 -8.77
CA GLN A 72 0.27 12.98 -9.25
C GLN A 72 -0.33 11.67 -9.80
N ILE A 73 0.46 10.92 -10.57
CA ILE A 73 0.03 9.62 -11.12
C ILE A 73 -0.28 8.63 -10.01
N TYR A 74 0.53 8.62 -8.95
CA TYR A 74 0.30 7.80 -7.78
C TYR A 74 -1.04 8.11 -7.10
N PHE A 75 -1.34 9.38 -6.80
CA PHE A 75 -2.60 9.74 -6.14
C PHE A 75 -3.82 9.42 -7.00
N GLU A 76 -3.73 9.63 -8.31
CA GLU A 76 -4.80 9.23 -9.25
C GLU A 76 -5.06 7.72 -9.16
N LYS A 77 -4.00 6.89 -9.21
CA LYS A 77 -4.14 5.44 -9.14
C LYS A 77 -4.66 4.94 -7.81
N ILE A 78 -4.19 5.52 -6.71
CA ILE A 78 -4.68 5.18 -5.37
C ILE A 78 -6.14 5.55 -5.22
N SER A 79 -6.54 6.74 -5.66
CA SER A 79 -7.95 7.16 -5.64
C SER A 79 -8.83 6.20 -6.44
N GLU A 80 -8.38 5.78 -7.62
CA GLU A 80 -9.08 4.76 -8.41
C GLU A 80 -9.16 3.40 -7.70
N ILE A 81 -8.09 2.96 -7.04
CA ILE A 81 -8.01 1.69 -6.31
C ILE A 81 -8.92 1.71 -5.08
N CYS A 82 -8.90 2.79 -4.30
CA CYS A 82 -9.73 2.95 -3.11
C CYS A 82 -11.23 3.06 -3.44
N ASN A 83 -11.59 3.39 -4.68
CA ASN A 83 -12.97 3.37 -5.14
C ASN A 83 -13.50 1.97 -5.49
N LEU A 84 -12.64 0.94 -5.52
CA LEU A 84 -13.04 -0.44 -5.76
C LEU A 84 -13.44 -1.12 -4.45
N GLU A 85 -14.38 -2.07 -4.53
CA GLU A 85 -14.70 -2.96 -3.42
C GLU A 85 -13.58 -3.99 -3.20
N TYR A 86 -13.43 -4.49 -1.97
CA TYR A 86 -12.40 -5.47 -1.63
C TYR A 86 -12.45 -6.74 -2.49
N SER A 87 -13.64 -7.16 -2.91
CA SER A 87 -13.85 -8.32 -3.79
C SER A 87 -13.03 -8.25 -5.10
N PHE A 88 -12.76 -7.04 -5.60
CA PHE A 88 -11.93 -6.83 -6.80
C PHE A 88 -10.46 -7.17 -6.59
N PHE A 89 -9.98 -7.24 -5.35
CA PHE A 89 -8.58 -7.52 -5.02
C PHE A 89 -8.28 -9.02 -4.95
N LYS A 90 -9.25 -9.88 -5.28
CA LYS A 90 -9.04 -11.33 -5.42
C LYS A 90 -8.28 -11.71 -6.68
N GLU A 91 -8.29 -10.84 -7.68
CA GLU A 91 -7.68 -11.09 -8.99
C GLU A 91 -6.76 -9.94 -9.38
N GLU A 92 -5.70 -10.25 -10.12
CA GLU A 92 -4.79 -9.23 -10.64
C GLU A 92 -5.46 -8.37 -11.70
N THR A 93 -5.07 -7.09 -11.76
CA THR A 93 -5.59 -6.16 -12.76
C THR A 93 -4.46 -5.37 -13.42
N LYS A 94 -4.81 -4.54 -14.40
CA LYS A 94 -3.86 -3.55 -14.93
C LYS A 94 -3.48 -2.48 -13.91
N LYS A 95 -4.27 -2.31 -12.83
CA LYS A 95 -4.05 -1.29 -11.80
C LYS A 95 -3.12 -1.79 -10.69
N PHE A 96 -3.24 -3.06 -10.30
CA PHE A 96 -2.42 -3.67 -9.26
C PHE A 96 -2.18 -5.17 -9.55
N ILE A 97 -1.10 -5.70 -8.98
CA ILE A 97 -0.68 -7.10 -9.05
C ILE A 97 -0.62 -7.64 -7.63
N ILE A 98 -0.99 -8.91 -7.45
CA ILE A 98 -0.93 -9.57 -6.14
C ILE A 98 0.48 -10.15 -5.97
N ILE A 99 1.09 -9.90 -4.82
CA ILE A 99 2.42 -10.40 -4.51
C ILE A 99 2.28 -11.62 -3.60
N SER A 100 2.34 -12.82 -4.20
CA SER A 100 2.24 -14.08 -3.46
C SER A 100 3.44 -14.32 -2.53
N SER A 101 4.61 -13.77 -2.87
CA SER A 101 5.87 -13.95 -2.14
C SER A 101 6.56 -12.60 -1.86
N PRO A 102 6.09 -11.83 -0.86
CA PRO A 102 6.74 -10.57 -0.49
C PRO A 102 8.15 -10.85 0.05
N ASN A 103 9.11 -10.00 -0.32
CA ASN A 103 10.49 -10.12 0.15
C ASN A 103 10.63 -9.76 1.64
N LYS A 104 11.83 -9.95 2.19
CA LYS A 104 12.11 -9.73 3.62
C LYS A 104 11.86 -8.28 4.04
N GLU A 105 12.20 -7.32 3.19
CA GLU A 105 12.04 -5.89 3.42
C GLU A 105 10.56 -5.50 3.53
N LEU A 106 9.73 -5.99 2.61
CA LEU A 106 8.27 -5.77 2.63
C LEU A 106 7.64 -6.37 3.88
N LYS A 107 8.01 -7.62 4.22
CA LYS A 107 7.52 -8.28 5.43
C LYS A 107 7.92 -7.51 6.69
N ALA A 108 9.17 -7.05 6.76
CA ALA A 108 9.68 -6.29 7.90
C ALA A 108 8.91 -4.97 8.10
N GLN A 109 8.64 -4.23 7.03
CA GLN A 109 7.86 -2.99 7.15
C GLN A 109 6.41 -3.24 7.54
N ALA A 110 5.77 -4.27 6.97
CA ALA A 110 4.42 -4.67 7.38
C ALA A 110 4.37 -5.00 8.88
N CYS A 111 5.36 -5.74 9.40
CA CYS A 111 5.45 -6.04 10.83
C CYS A 111 5.63 -4.79 11.69
N ASN A 112 6.46 -3.84 11.25
CA ASN A 112 6.68 -2.58 11.95
C ASN A 112 5.40 -1.73 12.02
N ILE A 113 4.68 -1.60 10.91
CA ILE A 113 3.42 -0.86 10.83
C ILE A 113 2.37 -1.50 11.74
N LEU A 114 2.23 -2.83 11.67
CA LEU A 114 1.26 -3.59 12.44
C LEU A 114 1.66 -3.79 13.92
N LYS A 115 2.91 -3.44 14.28
CA LYS A 115 3.50 -3.64 15.61
C LYS A 115 3.33 -5.09 16.08
N ILE A 116 3.82 -6.02 15.27
CA ILE A 116 3.80 -7.47 15.50
C ILE A 116 5.17 -8.09 15.21
N LYS A 117 5.36 -9.33 15.66
CA LYS A 117 6.56 -10.11 15.34
C LYS A 117 6.45 -10.74 13.94
N PRO A 118 7.58 -11.01 13.25
CA PRO A 118 7.57 -11.60 11.92
C PRO A 118 6.79 -12.92 11.78
N ASN A 119 6.79 -13.75 12.82
CA ASN A 119 6.07 -15.02 12.85
C ASN A 119 4.54 -14.86 13.05
N GLU A 120 4.08 -13.65 13.37
CA GLU A 120 2.65 -13.34 13.52
C GLU A 120 2.06 -12.79 12.22
N LEU A 121 2.89 -12.37 11.26
CA LEU A 121 2.43 -11.75 10.01
C LEU A 121 1.54 -12.71 9.23
N ASP A 122 1.93 -13.98 9.08
CA ASP A 122 1.15 -14.97 8.34
C ASP A 122 -0.20 -15.32 9.01
N ARG A 123 -0.44 -14.86 10.25
CA ARG A 123 -1.71 -15.05 10.98
C ARG A 123 -2.68 -13.89 10.79
N ILE A 124 -2.24 -12.80 10.19
CA ILE A 124 -3.07 -11.65 9.88
C ILE A 124 -3.64 -11.87 8.46
N PRO A 125 -4.89 -11.49 8.19
CA PRO A 125 -5.37 -11.41 6.83
C PRO A 125 -4.70 -10.21 6.16
N GLN A 126 -3.69 -10.47 5.31
CA GLN A 126 -3.10 -9.46 4.44
C GLN A 126 -3.00 -9.93 3.00
N LEU A 127 -3.11 -8.96 2.10
CA LEU A 127 -2.85 -9.12 0.67
C LEU A 127 -1.78 -8.13 0.25
N PHE A 128 -0.57 -8.61 -0.10
CA PHE A 128 0.46 -7.74 -0.64
C PHE A 128 0.19 -7.39 -2.10
N ILE A 129 0.41 -6.14 -2.46
CA ILE A 129 0.13 -5.63 -3.81
C ILE A 129 1.28 -4.80 -4.38
N GLU A 130 1.43 -4.85 -5.69
CA GLU A 130 2.27 -3.96 -6.50
C GLU A 130 1.37 -3.07 -7.37
N ILE A 131 1.53 -1.75 -7.30
CA ILE A 131 0.87 -0.79 -8.20
C ILE A 131 1.92 -0.25 -9.15
N LYS A 132 1.80 -0.56 -10.44
CA LYS A 132 2.66 0.02 -11.48
C LYS A 132 2.16 1.40 -11.82
N LEU A 133 3.00 2.44 -11.81
CA LEU A 133 2.57 3.80 -12.18
C LEU A 133 2.34 3.94 -13.68
N TYR A 134 3.34 3.60 -14.51
CA TYR A 134 3.23 3.58 -15.97
C TYR A 134 4.40 2.77 -16.57
N THR A 135 4.24 2.18 -17.75
CA THR A 135 5.33 1.46 -18.42
C THR A 135 6.27 2.42 -19.14
N ASN A 136 7.54 2.47 -18.72
CA ASN A 136 8.56 3.24 -19.43
C ASN A 136 8.95 2.52 -20.73
N LYS A 137 8.72 3.15 -21.89
CA LYS A 137 9.02 2.56 -23.20
C LYS A 137 10.52 2.39 -23.47
N LYS A 138 11.41 3.14 -22.81
CA LYS A 138 12.86 3.09 -23.06
C LYS A 138 13.52 1.84 -22.48
N ASN A 139 13.04 1.36 -21.33
CA ASN A 139 13.63 0.23 -20.60
C ASN A 139 12.60 -0.83 -20.18
N ASN A 140 11.36 -0.70 -20.67
CA ASN A 140 10.21 -1.55 -20.35
C ASN A 140 9.96 -1.75 -18.85
N ARG A 141 10.27 -0.72 -18.04
CA ARG A 141 10.31 -0.81 -16.57
C ARG A 141 9.51 0.33 -15.94
N ALA A 142 8.41 -0.04 -15.28
CA ALA A 142 7.50 0.91 -14.64
C ALA A 142 7.93 1.23 -13.21
N PRO A 143 7.94 2.50 -12.76
CA PRO A 143 8.00 2.79 -11.33
C PRO A 143 6.88 2.06 -10.59
N ARG A 144 7.20 1.50 -9.42
CA ARG A 144 6.28 0.63 -8.66
C ARG A 144 6.05 1.21 -7.29
N ILE A 145 4.83 1.01 -6.81
CA ILE A 145 4.49 1.15 -5.42
C ILE A 145 4.22 -0.23 -4.86
N PHE A 146 4.78 -0.52 -3.70
CA PHE A 146 4.45 -1.72 -2.95
C PHE A 146 3.58 -1.35 -1.75
N GLY A 147 2.61 -2.20 -1.45
CA GLY A 147 1.70 -2.04 -0.33
C GLY A 147 1.13 -3.38 0.14
N PHE A 148 0.31 -3.35 1.17
CA PHE A 148 -0.55 -4.46 1.53
C PHE A 148 -1.92 -3.97 1.98
N ILE A 149 -2.95 -4.76 1.72
CA ILE A 149 -4.30 -4.55 2.25
C ILE A 149 -4.43 -5.41 3.49
N GLY A 150 -4.63 -4.78 4.64
CA GLY A 150 -4.74 -5.43 5.94
C GLY A 150 -6.18 -5.65 6.37
N HIS A 151 -6.38 -5.74 7.69
CA HIS A 151 -7.70 -5.83 8.30
C HIS A 151 -8.57 -4.61 7.95
N LEU A 152 -9.89 -4.80 7.99
CA LEU A 152 -10.87 -3.72 7.75
C LEU A 152 -10.66 -2.96 6.42
N ASN A 153 -10.13 -3.64 5.40
CA ASN A 153 -9.95 -3.09 4.05
C ASN A 153 -8.95 -1.92 3.99
N ILE A 154 -8.01 -1.86 4.93
CA ILE A 154 -7.05 -0.76 4.99
C ILE A 154 -5.87 -1.07 4.06
N LEU A 155 -5.68 -0.22 3.05
CA LEU A 155 -4.51 -0.22 2.19
C LEU A 155 -3.36 0.53 2.88
N HIS A 156 -2.31 -0.20 3.22
CA HIS A 156 -1.05 0.36 3.68
C HIS A 156 -0.08 0.41 2.51
N ILE A 157 0.39 1.60 2.18
CA ILE A 157 1.49 1.76 1.22
C ILE A 157 2.81 1.59 1.96
N LEU A 158 3.82 0.99 1.32
CA LEU A 158 5.09 0.64 1.95
C LEU A 158 6.25 1.37 1.29
N PHE A 159 6.43 1.18 -0.02
CA PHE A 159 7.62 1.66 -0.72
C PHE A 159 7.30 2.20 -2.09
N TYR A 160 8.07 3.21 -2.50
CA TYR A 160 8.17 3.65 -3.89
C TYR A 160 9.50 3.15 -4.46
N ASP A 161 9.44 2.28 -5.47
CA ASP A 161 10.60 1.71 -6.15
C ASP A 161 10.66 2.19 -7.61
N PRO A 162 11.20 3.39 -7.86
CA PRO A 162 11.40 3.88 -9.22
C PRO A 162 12.54 3.18 -9.98
N PHE A 163 13.42 2.48 -9.27
CA PHE A 163 14.67 1.96 -9.81
C PHE A 163 14.76 0.44 -9.84
N HIS A 164 13.70 -0.25 -9.42
CA HIS A 164 13.62 -1.72 -9.37
C HIS A 164 14.70 -2.34 -8.48
N LYS A 165 15.00 -1.69 -7.36
CA LYS A 165 16.01 -2.18 -6.41
C LYS A 165 15.42 -3.20 -5.42
N ILE A 166 14.12 -3.10 -5.11
CA ILE A 166 13.46 -3.96 -4.12
C ILE A 166 13.35 -5.40 -4.62
N TYR A 167 13.13 -5.57 -5.93
CA TYR A 167 13.19 -6.85 -6.64
C TYR A 167 14.19 -6.76 -7.79
N SER A 168 15.48 -6.66 -7.45
CA SER A 168 16.52 -6.73 -8.47
C SER A 168 16.64 -8.17 -8.99
N LYS A 169 16.66 -8.36 -10.32
CA LYS A 169 16.84 -9.68 -10.98
C LYS A 169 18.11 -10.42 -10.55
N THR A 170 19.01 -9.78 -9.82
CA THR A 170 20.22 -10.33 -9.21
C THR A 170 19.98 -11.12 -7.92
N SER A 171 18.76 -11.20 -7.42
CA SER A 171 18.38 -12.00 -6.22
C SER A 171 17.79 -13.37 -6.54
N SER A 172 18.25 -14.00 -7.64
CA SER A 172 18.10 -15.43 -7.87
C SER A 172 19.38 -16.14 -7.45
N LYS A 173 19.39 -16.67 -6.22
CA LYS A 173 20.18 -17.83 -5.83
C LYS A 173 19.26 -18.82 -5.13
#